data_AF-A0A1B3MNG9-F1
#
_entry.id   AF-A0A1B3MNG9-F1
#
_cell.length_a   1.000
_cell.length_b   1.000
_cell.length_c   1.000
_cell.angle_alpha   90.00
_cell.angle_beta   90.00
_cell.angle_gamma   90.00
#
_symmetry.space_group_name_H-M   'P 1'
#
loop_
_entity.id
_entity.type
_entity.pdbx_description
1 polymer ?
#
loop_
_entity_poly.entity_id
_entity_poly.type
_entity_poly.pdbx_seq_one_letter_code
_entity_poly.pdbx_strand_id
1 'polypeptide(L)'
;MYFGLRPGLSFCISVDRVILLDLAIGRYFSLPPHFHESFSRWASGAQPADDDLDHLQKLINEGIFVTLPQRPDPELTISAKVTPPTTQIDVGHAHPPLTSVIGAIWSRLLWLRRAKRWSFARMIEQLGALADHVDKGSSELHNAKLAQIARSFEYADLIVGSHDRCLSRSLALAVTCRRQGLPTMLVIGVQADPFAAHCWVQKGSTILNEKPDRARMFLPIMVA
;
A
#
# COMPACT_ATOMS: atom_id res chain seq x y z
N MET A 1 -18.69 -23.61 -8.79
CA MET A 1 -18.27 -23.15 -7.45
C MET A 1 -16.95 -22.44 -7.63
N TYR A 2 -16.82 -21.18 -7.21
CA TYR A 2 -15.60 -20.41 -7.41
C TYR A 2 -14.90 -20.16 -6.08
N PHE A 3 -13.58 -20.08 -6.11
CA PHE A 3 -12.76 -19.74 -4.95
C PHE A 3 -12.43 -18.25 -5.00
N GLY A 4 -12.73 -17.54 -3.92
CA GLY A 4 -12.37 -16.13 -3.75
C GLY A 4 -11.54 -15.93 -2.50
N LEU A 5 -10.65 -14.94 -2.52
CA LEU A 5 -9.91 -14.53 -1.32
C LEU A 5 -10.89 -14.01 -0.26
N ARG A 6 -10.68 -14.39 1.00
CA ARG A 6 -11.47 -13.85 2.11
C ARG A 6 -11.39 -12.31 2.09
N PRO A 7 -12.53 -11.60 2.18
CA PRO A 7 -12.52 -10.14 2.28
C PRO A 7 -11.61 -9.65 3.41
N GLY A 8 -10.85 -8.58 3.14
CA GLY A 8 -9.89 -8.04 4.09
C GLY A 8 -8.52 -8.72 4.09
N LEU A 9 -8.28 -9.72 3.22
CA LEU A 9 -6.94 -10.17 2.89
C LEU A 9 -6.45 -9.48 1.62
N SER A 10 -5.16 -9.18 1.59
CA SER A 10 -4.43 -8.83 0.38
C SER A 10 -3.24 -9.76 0.21
N PHE A 11 -2.74 -9.92 -1.02
CA PHE A 11 -1.63 -10.82 -1.29
C PHE A 11 -0.67 -10.28 -2.33
N CYS A 12 0.55 -10.81 -2.31
CA CYS A 12 1.50 -10.73 -3.41
C CYS A 12 2.24 -12.06 -3.55
N ILE A 13 2.72 -12.34 -4.76
CA ILE A 13 3.41 -13.58 -5.09
C ILE A 13 4.86 -13.23 -5.42
N SER A 14 5.81 -13.75 -4.64
CA SER A 14 7.23 -13.74 -4.97
C SER A 14 7.57 -14.96 -5.82
N VAL A 15 8.85 -15.14 -6.16
CA VAL A 15 9.31 -16.30 -6.95
C VAL A 15 8.96 -17.64 -6.29
N ASP A 16 9.00 -17.72 -4.96
CA ASP A 16 8.92 -18.96 -4.19
C ASP A 16 7.86 -18.95 -3.08
N ARG A 17 7.21 -17.80 -2.82
CA ARG A 17 6.30 -17.63 -1.67
C ARG A 17 5.07 -16.82 -2.03
N VAL A 18 3.99 -17.13 -1.32
CA VAL A 18 2.77 -16.32 -1.31
C VAL A 18 2.71 -15.63 0.04
N ILE A 19 2.78 -14.30 0.02
CA ILE A 19 2.68 -13.48 1.22
C ILE A 19 1.30 -12.85 1.25
N LEU A 20 0.62 -12.97 2.38
CA LEU A 20 -0.67 -12.35 2.64
C LEU A 20 -0.54 -11.31 3.73
N LEU A 21 -1.35 -10.26 3.61
CA LEU A 21 -1.58 -9.22 4.60
C LEU A 21 -3.05 -9.26 5.01
N ASP A 22 -3.30 -9.53 6.28
CA ASP A 22 -4.63 -9.38 6.88
C ASP A 22 -4.84 -7.92 7.30
N LEU A 23 -5.74 -7.23 6.60
CA LEU A 23 -6.06 -5.83 6.80
C LEU A 23 -6.85 -5.60 8.10
N ALA A 24 -7.60 -6.61 8.57
CA ALA A 24 -8.39 -6.48 9.79
C ALA A 24 -7.49 -6.41 11.03
N ILE A 25 -6.46 -7.27 11.09
CA ILE A 25 -5.54 -7.35 12.23
C ILE A 25 -4.16 -6.74 11.98
N GLY A 26 -3.85 -6.33 10.74
CA GLY A 26 -2.59 -5.71 10.34
C GLY A 26 -1.38 -6.64 10.42
N ARG A 27 -1.54 -7.92 10.07
CA ARG A 27 -0.47 -8.93 10.17
C ARG A 27 -0.15 -9.57 8.83
N TYR A 28 1.14 -9.88 8.66
CA TYR A 28 1.66 -10.61 7.51
C TYR A 28 1.82 -12.09 7.85
N PHE A 29 1.57 -12.96 6.88
CA PHE A 29 1.88 -14.38 6.97
C PHE A 29 2.19 -14.94 5.57
N SER A 30 2.98 -16.01 5.53
CA SER A 30 3.31 -16.71 4.29
C SER A 30 2.57 -18.03 4.26
N LEU A 31 2.12 -18.44 3.07
CA LEU A 31 1.65 -19.80 2.88
C LEU A 31 2.84 -20.78 2.87
N PRO A 32 2.64 -22.03 3.32
CA PRO A 32 3.57 -23.11 3.08
C PRO A 32 3.89 -23.29 1.58
N PRO A 33 5.12 -23.69 1.21
CA PRO A 33 5.54 -23.78 -0.20
C PRO A 33 4.66 -24.66 -1.09
N HIS A 34 4.03 -25.71 -0.55
CA HIS A 34 3.16 -26.61 -1.31
C HIS A 34 1.86 -25.95 -1.81
N PHE A 35 1.48 -24.78 -1.28
CA PHE A 35 0.35 -24.00 -1.80
C PHE A 35 0.77 -23.02 -2.91
N HIS A 36 2.06 -22.84 -3.18
CA HIS A 36 2.54 -21.78 -4.08
C HIS A 36 2.00 -21.94 -5.51
N GLU A 37 2.09 -23.14 -6.08
CA GLU A 37 1.67 -23.38 -7.47
C GLU A 37 0.16 -23.24 -7.64
N SER A 38 -0.62 -23.91 -6.79
CA SER A 38 -2.09 -23.87 -6.83
C SER A 38 -2.63 -22.46 -6.62
N PHE A 39 -2.06 -21.71 -5.67
CA PHE A 39 -2.42 -20.31 -5.43
C PHE A 39 -2.03 -19.42 -6.62
N SER A 40 -0.87 -19.64 -7.24
CA SER A 40 -0.41 -18.84 -8.38
C SER A 40 -1.24 -19.08 -9.64
N ARG A 41 -1.66 -20.33 -9.89
CA ARG A 41 -2.60 -20.67 -10.97
C ARG A 41 -3.97 -20.03 -10.73
N TRP A 42 -4.47 -20.10 -9.51
CA TRP A 42 -5.71 -19.42 -9.12
C TRP A 42 -5.61 -17.90 -9.33
N ALA A 43 -4.53 -17.27 -8.86
CA ALA A 43 -4.33 -15.82 -8.94
C ALA A 43 -4.16 -15.30 -10.39
N SER A 44 -3.59 -16.12 -11.27
CA SER A 44 -3.46 -15.81 -12.70
C SER A 44 -4.72 -16.16 -13.53
N GLY A 45 -5.69 -16.85 -12.93
CA GLY A 45 -6.88 -17.33 -13.63
C GLY A 45 -6.60 -18.47 -14.61
N ALA A 46 -5.50 -19.20 -14.41
CA ALA A 46 -5.15 -20.38 -15.19
C ALA A 46 -6.13 -21.54 -14.93
N GLN A 47 -6.16 -22.53 -15.82
CA GLN A 47 -6.93 -23.76 -15.59
C GLN A 47 -6.37 -24.51 -14.38
N PRO A 48 -7.23 -24.96 -13.44
CA PRO A 48 -6.79 -25.72 -12.28
C PRO A 48 -6.25 -27.09 -12.71
N ALA A 49 -5.17 -27.54 -12.06
CA ALA A 49 -4.70 -28.91 -12.10
C ALA A 49 -5.53 -29.81 -11.18
N ASP A 50 -5.42 -31.13 -11.36
CA ASP A 50 -6.22 -32.12 -10.62
C ASP A 50 -6.01 -32.03 -9.09
N ASP A 51 -4.82 -31.63 -8.63
CA ASP A 51 -4.46 -31.47 -7.21
C ASP A 51 -4.77 -30.07 -6.64
N ASP A 52 -5.10 -29.09 -7.49
CA ASP A 52 -5.35 -27.72 -7.04
C ASP A 52 -6.61 -27.65 -6.17
N LEU A 53 -7.65 -28.44 -6.48
CA LEU A 53 -8.92 -28.40 -5.74
C LEU A 53 -8.73 -28.80 -4.26
N ASP A 54 -7.92 -29.82 -3.99
CA ASP A 54 -7.61 -30.26 -2.62
C ASP A 54 -6.82 -29.20 -1.86
N HIS A 55 -5.86 -28.55 -2.52
CA HIS A 55 -5.10 -27.45 -1.94
C HIS A 55 -5.97 -26.23 -1.66
N LEU A 56 -6.83 -25.82 -2.60
CA LEU A 56 -7.75 -24.70 -2.44
C LEU A 56 -8.79 -24.98 -1.34
N GLN A 57 -9.26 -26.23 -1.22
CA GLN A 57 -10.18 -26.64 -0.16
C GLN A 57 -9.54 -26.57 1.23
N LYS A 58 -8.26 -26.95 1.36
CA LYS A 58 -7.50 -26.73 2.62
C LYS A 58 -7.42 -25.25 2.97
N LEU A 59 -7.19 -24.38 1.99
CA LEU A 59 -7.17 -22.92 2.21
C LEU A 59 -8.54 -22.34 2.59
N ILE A 60 -9.65 -22.98 2.20
CA ILE A 60 -10.99 -22.66 2.74
C ILE A 60 -11.07 -23.03 4.21
N ASN A 61 -10.62 -24.23 4.59
CA ASN A 61 -10.66 -24.69 5.98
C ASN A 61 -9.83 -23.79 6.90
N GLU A 62 -8.72 -23.25 6.40
CA GLU A 62 -7.88 -22.26 7.09
C GLU A 62 -8.47 -20.83 7.08
N GLY A 63 -9.63 -20.62 6.44
CA GLY A 63 -10.30 -19.32 6.35
C GLY A 63 -9.55 -18.30 5.51
N ILE A 64 -8.73 -18.74 4.55
CA ILE A 64 -7.99 -17.89 3.60
C ILE A 64 -8.84 -17.69 2.34
N PHE A 65 -9.48 -18.76 1.87
CA PHE A 65 -10.45 -18.71 0.79
C PHE A 65 -11.89 -18.86 1.28
N VAL A 66 -12.80 -18.31 0.48
CA VAL A 66 -14.24 -18.46 0.63
C VAL A 66 -14.83 -19.00 -0.67
N THR A 67 -15.87 -19.81 -0.53
CA THR A 67 -16.64 -20.28 -1.66
C THR A 67 -17.59 -19.19 -2.14
N LEU A 68 -17.51 -18.85 -3.42
CA LEU A 68 -18.38 -17.88 -4.06
C LEU A 68 -19.38 -18.56 -5.01
N PRO A 69 -20.65 -18.09 -5.04
CA PRO A 69 -21.67 -18.61 -5.94
C PRO A 69 -21.40 -18.23 -7.40
N GLN A 70 -20.65 -17.15 -7.64
CA GLN A 70 -20.30 -16.63 -8.95
C GLN A 70 -18.79 -16.36 -9.02
N ARG A 71 -18.27 -16.24 -10.25
CA ARG A 71 -16.86 -15.90 -10.48
C ARG A 71 -16.58 -14.56 -9.81
N PRO A 72 -15.56 -14.45 -8.94
CA PRO A 72 -15.22 -13.19 -8.32
C PRO A 72 -14.90 -12.15 -9.39
N ASP A 73 -15.22 -10.89 -9.09
CA ASP A 73 -14.78 -9.77 -9.89
C ASP A 73 -13.25 -9.83 -10.02
N PRO A 74 -12.68 -9.80 -11.24
CA PRO A 74 -11.24 -9.72 -11.43
C PRO A 74 -10.60 -8.64 -10.56
N GLU A 75 -11.24 -7.48 -10.37
CA GLU A 75 -10.69 -6.38 -9.57
C GLU A 75 -10.52 -6.74 -8.08
N LEU A 76 -11.37 -7.60 -7.54
CA LEU A 76 -11.30 -8.10 -6.15
C LEU A 76 -10.26 -9.21 -5.96
N THR A 77 -9.72 -9.75 -7.05
CA THR A 77 -8.88 -10.96 -7.07
C THR A 77 -7.43 -10.67 -7.44
N ILE A 78 -7.11 -9.43 -7.81
CA ILE A 78 -5.79 -9.06 -8.34
C ILE A 78 -4.90 -8.52 -7.20
N SER A 79 -3.71 -9.12 -7.05
CA SER A 79 -2.59 -8.57 -6.28
C SER A 79 -2.44 -7.09 -6.55
N ALA A 80 -2.21 -6.27 -5.52
CA ALA A 80 -2.20 -4.82 -5.64
C ALA A 80 -1.34 -4.34 -6.83
N LYS A 81 -1.98 -3.86 -7.89
CA LYS A 81 -1.29 -3.38 -9.10
C LYS A 81 -1.01 -1.91 -8.96
N VAL A 82 0.25 -1.54 -9.14
CA VAL A 82 0.64 -0.16 -9.15
C VAL A 82 1.74 0.07 -10.17
N THR A 83 1.69 1.21 -10.87
CA THR A 83 2.71 1.54 -11.86
C THR A 83 4.07 1.55 -11.16
N PRO A 84 5.07 0.81 -11.70
CA PRO A 84 6.40 0.80 -11.11
C PRO A 84 6.92 2.23 -11.01
N PRO A 85 7.46 2.62 -9.85
CA PRO A 85 7.98 3.97 -9.67
C PRO A 85 9.20 4.16 -10.57
N THR A 86 9.24 5.24 -11.34
CA THR A 86 10.38 5.56 -12.22
C THR A 86 11.07 6.85 -11.82
N THR A 87 10.35 7.74 -11.13
CA THR A 87 10.83 9.06 -10.78
C THR A 87 10.58 9.33 -9.30
N GLN A 88 11.41 10.18 -8.73
CA GLN A 88 11.15 10.81 -7.44
C GLN A 88 10.64 12.22 -7.70
N ILE A 89 9.72 12.71 -6.88
CA ILE A 89 9.27 14.10 -6.95
C ILE A 89 10.48 15.04 -6.76
N ASP A 90 10.65 16.00 -7.67
CA ASP A 90 11.69 17.01 -7.51
C ASP A 90 11.24 18.06 -6.49
N VAL A 91 11.95 18.11 -5.38
CA VAL A 91 11.74 19.07 -4.28
C VAL A 91 12.81 20.16 -4.23
N GLY A 92 13.82 20.12 -5.11
CA GLY A 92 14.99 20.98 -5.03
C GLY A 92 14.66 22.47 -5.11
N HIS A 93 13.64 22.81 -5.90
CA HIS A 93 13.15 24.17 -6.11
C HIS A 93 11.92 24.51 -5.25
N ALA A 94 11.48 23.60 -4.39
CA ALA A 94 10.31 23.80 -3.54
C ALA A 94 10.69 24.56 -2.26
N HIS A 95 10.09 25.73 -2.07
CA HIS A 95 10.25 26.54 -0.87
C HIS A 95 8.93 26.58 -0.10
N PRO A 96 8.65 25.58 0.75
CA PRO A 96 7.40 25.56 1.50
C PRO A 96 7.38 26.70 2.53
N PRO A 97 6.23 27.38 2.71
CA PRO A 97 6.08 28.35 3.78
C PRO A 97 6.18 27.65 5.14
N LEU A 98 6.60 28.40 6.17
CA LEU A 98 6.78 27.86 7.52
C LEU A 98 5.51 27.22 8.09
N THR A 99 4.34 27.74 7.72
CA THR A 99 3.03 27.20 8.09
C THR A 99 2.83 25.77 7.57
N SER A 100 3.28 25.46 6.35
CA SER A 100 3.24 24.10 5.78
C SER A 100 4.17 23.15 6.52
N VAL A 101 5.35 23.63 6.93
CA VAL A 101 6.31 22.83 7.73
C VAL A 101 5.73 22.53 9.12
N ILE A 102 5.18 23.52 9.81
CA ILE A 102 4.51 23.35 11.10
C ILE A 102 3.33 22.37 10.95
N GLY A 103 2.53 22.51 9.90
CA GLY A 103 1.45 21.60 9.58
C GLY A 103 1.94 20.17 9.34
N ALA A 104 3.06 19.99 8.64
CA ALA A 104 3.68 18.68 8.42
C ALA A 104 4.17 18.05 9.72
N ILE A 105 4.84 18.81 10.60
CA ILE A 105 5.26 18.34 11.94
C ILE A 105 4.04 17.90 12.75
N TRP A 106 2.98 18.72 12.79
CA TRP A 106 1.76 18.40 13.50
C TRP A 106 1.10 17.12 12.95
N SER A 107 0.99 17.02 11.62
CA SER A 107 0.45 15.83 10.94
C SER A 107 1.27 14.58 11.31
N ARG A 108 2.59 14.69 11.33
CA ARG A 108 3.49 13.61 11.73
C ARG A 108 3.30 13.16 13.18
N LEU A 109 3.25 14.09 14.12
CA LEU A 109 3.00 13.77 15.53
C LEU A 109 1.63 13.13 15.74
N LEU A 110 0.62 13.65 15.04
CA LEU A 110 -0.74 13.14 15.10
C LEU A 110 -0.84 11.71 14.56
N TRP A 111 -0.22 11.41 13.42
CA TRP A 111 -0.23 10.08 12.81
C TRP A 111 0.65 9.08 13.56
N LEU A 112 1.72 9.53 14.23
CA LEU A 112 2.44 8.69 15.19
C LEU A 112 1.55 8.27 16.35
N ARG A 113 0.76 9.19 16.90
CA ARG A 113 -0.20 8.89 17.97
C ARG A 113 -1.33 7.98 17.48
N ARG A 114 -1.86 8.21 16.27
CA ARG A 114 -2.89 7.36 15.67
C ARG A 114 -2.38 5.96 15.38
N ALA A 115 -1.20 5.80 14.80
CA ALA A 115 -0.63 4.49 14.52
C ALA A 115 -0.46 3.62 15.77
N LYS A 116 -0.31 4.24 16.96
CA LYS A 116 -0.26 3.53 18.25
C LYS A 116 -1.63 3.18 18.84
N ARG A 117 -2.71 3.85 18.41
CA ARG A 117 -4.05 3.73 19.03
C ARG A 117 -5.11 3.18 18.09
N TRP A 118 -4.89 3.26 16.79
CA TRP A 118 -5.86 2.87 15.77
C TRP A 118 -5.47 1.52 15.18
N SER A 119 -6.47 0.73 14.84
CA SER A 119 -6.26 -0.47 14.04
C SER A 119 -5.78 -0.11 12.64
N PHE A 120 -5.10 -1.07 11.99
CA PHE A 120 -4.65 -0.91 10.62
C PHE A 120 -5.83 -0.62 9.67
N ALA A 121 -6.90 -1.39 9.76
CA ALA A 121 -8.14 -1.18 9.00
C ALA A 121 -8.65 0.28 9.09
N ARG A 122 -8.72 0.84 10.29
CA ARG A 122 -9.19 2.23 10.50
C ARG A 122 -8.27 3.26 9.84
N MET A 123 -6.96 3.03 9.81
CA MET A 123 -6.02 3.93 9.14
C MET A 123 -6.23 3.94 7.63
N ILE A 124 -6.49 2.77 7.05
CA ILE A 124 -6.75 2.61 5.62
C ILE A 124 -8.13 3.17 5.23
N GLU A 125 -9.17 2.88 6.02
CA GLU A 125 -10.51 3.45 5.82
C GLU A 125 -10.50 4.98 5.83
N GLN A 126 -9.79 5.59 6.78
CA GLN A 126 -9.63 7.03 6.86
C GLN A 126 -8.95 7.63 5.62
N LEU A 127 -8.03 6.88 5.00
CA LEU A 127 -7.36 7.29 3.77
C LEU A 127 -8.26 7.10 2.55
N GLY A 128 -9.01 6.00 2.50
CA GLY A 128 -9.98 5.68 1.44
C GLY A 128 -11.14 6.68 1.39
N ALA A 129 -11.63 7.15 2.54
CA ALA A 129 -12.65 8.21 2.63
C ALA A 129 -12.21 9.55 2.01
N LEU A 130 -10.92 9.72 1.72
CA LEU A 130 -10.37 10.91 1.07
C LEU A 130 -10.07 10.69 -0.42
N ALA A 131 -10.37 9.50 -0.98
CA ALA A 131 -10.07 9.17 -2.37
C ALA A 131 -10.93 9.96 -3.38
N ASP A 132 -12.18 10.26 -3.03
CA ASP A 132 -13.13 10.97 -3.92
C ASP A 132 -12.88 12.48 -3.98
N HIS A 133 -12.04 13.01 -3.10
CA HIS A 133 -11.67 14.41 -3.04
C HIS A 133 -10.50 14.70 -3.99
N VAL A 134 -10.70 14.57 -5.31
CA VAL A 134 -9.69 14.94 -6.30
C VAL A 134 -10.00 16.33 -6.88
N ASP A 135 -9.04 17.25 -6.78
CA ASP A 135 -9.12 18.57 -7.38
C ASP A 135 -8.97 18.46 -8.91
N LYS A 136 -9.71 19.29 -9.66
CA LYS A 136 -9.69 19.32 -11.14
C LYS A 136 -8.49 20.12 -11.69
N GLY A 137 -7.49 20.39 -10.85
CA GLY A 137 -6.30 21.15 -11.22
C GLY A 137 -5.45 20.49 -12.31
N SER A 138 -4.60 21.30 -12.96
CA SER A 138 -3.65 20.78 -13.94
C SER A 138 -2.60 19.87 -13.28
N SER A 139 -2.05 18.92 -14.05
CA SER A 139 -1.03 18.00 -13.54
C SER A 139 0.21 18.73 -13.02
N GLU A 140 0.60 19.83 -13.67
CA GLU A 140 1.73 20.69 -13.28
C GLU A 140 1.50 21.36 -11.92
N LEU A 141 0.32 21.96 -11.71
CA LEU A 141 -0.04 22.56 -10.43
C LEU A 141 -0.06 21.52 -9.31
N HIS A 142 -0.60 20.33 -9.60
CA HIS A 142 -0.57 19.22 -8.65
C HIS A 142 0.87 18.83 -8.30
N ASN A 143 1.77 18.72 -9.28
CA ASN A 143 3.16 18.36 -9.03
C ASN A 143 3.89 19.44 -8.19
N ALA A 144 3.66 20.72 -8.46
CA ALA A 144 4.22 21.81 -7.66
C ALA A 144 3.73 21.77 -6.20
N LYS A 145 2.41 21.55 -5.98
CA LYS A 145 1.84 21.36 -4.63
C LYS A 145 2.44 20.13 -3.94
N LEU A 146 2.55 19.01 -4.65
CA LEU A 146 3.15 17.79 -4.13
C LEU A 146 4.61 17.99 -3.72
N ALA A 147 5.41 18.70 -4.52
CA ALA A 147 6.79 19.03 -4.19
C ALA A 147 6.89 19.88 -2.90
N GLN A 148 6.02 20.89 -2.74
CA GLN A 148 5.97 21.69 -1.50
C GLN A 148 5.60 20.86 -0.27
N ILE A 149 4.60 19.96 -0.40
CA ILE A 149 4.20 19.09 0.70
C ILE A 149 5.32 18.09 1.02
N ALA A 150 5.87 17.41 0.02
CA ALA A 150 6.97 16.47 0.19
C ALA A 150 8.16 17.13 0.89
N ARG A 151 8.56 18.33 0.46
CA ARG A 151 9.63 19.11 1.09
C ARG A 151 9.32 19.49 2.54
N SER A 152 8.07 19.86 2.83
CA SER A 152 7.63 20.15 4.20
C SER A 152 7.76 18.92 5.11
N PHE A 153 7.48 17.73 4.56
CA PHE A 153 7.62 16.45 5.26
C PHE A 153 9.08 16.03 5.45
N GLU A 154 9.98 16.35 4.51
CA GLU A 154 11.42 16.17 4.69
C GLU A 154 11.94 16.99 5.87
N TYR A 155 11.52 18.25 6.00
CA TYR A 155 11.87 19.07 7.18
C TYR A 155 11.24 18.53 8.47
N ALA A 156 9.99 18.08 8.42
CA ALA A 156 9.34 17.47 9.58
C ALA A 156 10.05 16.17 10.03
N ASP A 157 10.59 15.39 9.10
CA ASP A 157 11.36 14.18 9.37
C ASP A 157 12.63 14.45 10.17
N LEU A 158 13.30 15.59 9.93
CA LEU A 158 14.49 16.00 10.69
C LEU A 158 14.18 16.26 12.17
N ILE A 159 12.95 16.66 12.48
CA ILE A 159 12.52 17.02 13.84
C ILE A 159 11.88 15.83 14.55
N VAL A 160 10.99 15.12 13.87
CA VAL A 160 10.16 14.04 14.46
C VAL A 160 10.87 12.68 14.42
N GLY A 161 11.88 12.54 13.56
CA GLY A 161 12.57 11.30 13.28
C GLY A 161 11.83 10.42 12.26
N SER A 162 12.61 9.69 11.46
CA SER A 162 12.12 8.88 10.33
C SER A 162 12.32 7.37 10.50
N HIS A 163 13.18 6.94 11.43
CA HIS A 163 13.50 5.51 11.64
C HIS A 163 12.29 4.72 12.17
N ASP A 164 12.07 3.51 11.63
CA ASP A 164 10.99 2.56 11.98
C ASP A 164 9.56 3.11 11.96
N ARG A 165 9.32 4.17 11.19
CA ARG A 165 8.04 4.90 11.18
C ARG A 165 7.42 5.03 9.81
N CYS A 166 7.85 4.20 8.84
CA CYS A 166 7.46 4.29 7.42
C CYS A 166 5.95 4.36 7.23
N LEU A 167 5.16 3.53 7.91
CA LEU A 167 3.70 3.53 7.80
C LEU A 167 3.09 4.87 8.26
N SER A 168 3.38 5.31 9.49
CA SER A 168 2.84 6.56 10.04
C SER A 168 3.28 7.79 9.24
N ARG A 169 4.51 7.76 8.71
CA ARG A 169 5.11 8.77 7.83
C ARG A 169 4.35 8.89 6.52
N SER A 170 4.16 7.76 5.84
CA SER A 170 3.50 7.69 4.54
C SER A 170 2.00 7.98 4.66
N LEU A 171 1.34 7.52 5.72
CA LEU A 171 -0.06 7.89 6.01
C LEU A 171 -0.23 9.39 6.23
N ALA A 172 0.63 10.00 7.04
CA ALA A 172 0.58 11.44 7.30
C ALA A 172 0.72 12.25 6.00
N LEU A 173 1.65 11.84 5.13
CA LEU A 173 1.86 12.46 3.83
C LEU A 173 0.66 12.24 2.91
N ALA A 174 0.22 11.00 2.70
CA ALA A 174 -0.89 10.67 1.82
C ALA A 174 -2.19 11.38 2.22
N VAL A 175 -2.51 11.42 3.52
CA VAL A 175 -3.69 12.12 4.02
C VAL A 175 -3.56 13.64 3.85
N THR A 176 -2.36 14.20 4.02
CA THR A 176 -2.14 15.63 3.75
C THR A 176 -2.35 15.95 2.28
N CYS A 177 -1.83 15.12 1.38
CA CYS A 177 -2.01 15.28 -0.06
C CYS A 177 -3.49 15.17 -0.46
N ARG A 178 -4.19 14.10 -0.05
CA ARG A 178 -5.60 13.90 -0.42
C ARG A 178 -6.53 14.96 0.14
N ARG A 179 -6.28 15.46 1.35
CA ARG A 179 -7.04 16.61 1.90
C ARG A 179 -6.90 17.89 1.07
N GLN A 180 -5.83 18.02 0.28
CA GLN A 180 -5.62 19.13 -0.63
C GLN A 180 -6.04 18.83 -2.07
N GLY A 181 -6.79 17.74 -2.30
CA GLY A 181 -7.27 17.40 -3.62
C GLY A 181 -6.30 16.58 -4.46
N LEU A 182 -5.15 16.17 -3.92
CA LEU A 182 -4.06 15.57 -4.71
C LEU A 182 -4.22 14.05 -4.77
N PRO A 183 -4.32 13.45 -5.98
CA PRO A 183 -4.58 12.03 -6.16
C PRO A 183 -3.32 11.18 -5.94
N THR A 184 -2.97 10.96 -4.67
CA THR A 184 -1.83 10.13 -4.28
C THR A 184 -2.28 8.77 -3.76
N MET A 185 -1.53 7.72 -4.06
CA MET A 185 -1.70 6.36 -3.54
C MET A 185 -0.73 6.11 -2.40
N LEU A 186 -1.20 5.46 -1.34
CA LEU A 186 -0.36 4.82 -0.34
C LEU A 186 -0.06 3.41 -0.81
N VAL A 187 1.22 3.05 -0.92
CA VAL A 187 1.63 1.70 -1.29
C VAL A 187 2.32 1.04 -0.10
N ILE A 188 1.92 -0.19 0.18
CA ILE A 188 2.64 -1.10 1.08
C ILE A 188 3.22 -2.20 0.22
N GLY A 189 4.52 -2.42 0.37
CA GLY A 189 5.24 -3.48 -0.30
C GLY A 189 5.98 -4.37 0.69
N VAL A 190 6.29 -5.58 0.24
CA VAL A 190 7.04 -6.58 1.01
C VAL A 190 8.19 -7.15 0.20
N GLN A 191 9.29 -7.45 0.89
CA GLN A 191 10.38 -8.29 0.41
C GLN A 191 10.27 -9.63 1.13
N ALA A 192 10.45 -10.73 0.41
CA ALA A 192 10.27 -12.08 0.96
C ALA A 192 11.47 -12.58 1.77
N ASP A 193 12.70 -12.26 1.34
CA ASP A 193 13.93 -12.76 1.95
C ASP A 193 15.08 -11.72 1.95
N PRO A 194 15.60 -11.30 3.12
CA PRO A 194 14.92 -11.41 4.41
C PRO A 194 13.56 -10.69 4.37
N PHE A 195 12.60 -11.15 5.19
CA PHE A 195 11.29 -10.51 5.22
C PHE A 195 11.39 -9.05 5.69
N ALA A 196 10.89 -8.13 4.86
CA ALA A 196 10.79 -6.72 5.22
C ALA A 196 9.50 -6.13 4.63
N ALA A 197 8.80 -5.32 5.42
CA ALA A 197 7.66 -4.55 4.96
C ALA A 197 8.03 -3.07 4.87
N HIS A 198 7.60 -2.41 3.81
CA HIS A 198 7.84 -0.98 3.61
C HIS A 198 6.63 -0.27 3.05
N CYS A 199 6.55 1.03 3.30
CA CYS A 199 5.40 1.83 2.90
C CYS A 199 5.83 3.21 2.39
N TRP A 200 5.31 3.60 1.22
CA TRP A 200 5.61 4.87 0.57
C TRP A 200 4.35 5.49 -0.05
N VAL A 201 4.47 6.73 -0.51
CA VAL A 201 3.41 7.46 -1.21
C VAL A 201 3.84 7.71 -2.64
N GLN A 202 2.94 7.50 -3.60
CA GLN A 202 3.22 7.78 -5.01
C GLN A 202 2.01 8.36 -5.75
N LYS A 203 2.28 9.08 -6.85
CA LYS A 203 1.29 9.52 -7.84
C LYS A 203 1.74 9.01 -9.20
N GLY A 204 0.97 8.10 -9.80
CA GLY A 204 1.41 7.40 -11.00
C GLY A 204 2.75 6.70 -10.76
N SER A 205 3.76 7.03 -11.57
CA SER A 205 5.14 6.50 -11.45
C SER A 205 6.08 7.41 -10.62
N THR A 206 5.58 8.46 -9.98
CA THR A 206 6.38 9.40 -9.18
C THR A 206 6.21 9.13 -7.69
N ILE A 207 7.30 8.81 -7.00
CA ILE A 207 7.34 8.64 -5.54
C ILE A 207 7.57 9.97 -4.83
N LEU A 208 6.93 10.14 -3.67
CA LEU A 208 7.01 11.38 -2.89
C LEU A 208 7.99 11.31 -1.71
N ASN A 209 8.17 10.15 -1.07
CA ASN A 209 8.89 10.06 0.21
C ASN A 209 9.89 8.90 0.33
N GLU A 210 10.20 8.25 -0.78
CA GLU A 210 11.17 7.17 -0.90
C GLU A 210 11.92 7.27 -2.24
N LYS A 211 13.04 6.57 -2.36
CA LYS A 211 13.76 6.44 -3.61
C LYS A 211 13.11 5.37 -4.50
N PRO A 212 12.93 5.62 -5.81
CA PRO A 212 12.39 4.64 -6.76
C PRO A 212 13.10 3.28 -6.69
N ASP A 213 14.43 3.28 -6.64
CA ASP A 213 15.22 2.04 -6.59
C ASP A 213 14.96 1.23 -5.32
N ARG A 214 14.79 1.91 -4.17
CA ARG A 214 14.45 1.23 -2.92
C ARG A 214 13.03 0.70 -2.94
N ALA A 215 12.06 1.46 -3.45
CA ALA A 215 10.68 1.01 -3.54
C ALA A 215 10.52 -0.21 -4.46
N ARG A 216 11.30 -0.28 -5.55
CA ARG A 216 11.33 -1.44 -6.48
C ARG A 216 11.86 -2.73 -5.86
N MET A 217 12.54 -2.68 -4.71
CA MET A 217 12.96 -3.88 -3.98
C MET A 217 11.77 -4.57 -3.27
N PHE A 218 10.63 -3.90 -3.17
CA PHE A 218 9.44 -4.41 -2.50
C PHE A 218 8.34 -4.72 -3.51
N LEU A 219 7.73 -5.90 -3.40
CA LEU A 219 6.54 -6.28 -4.15
C LEU A 219 5.31 -5.61 -3.52
N PRO A 220 4.54 -4.80 -4.27
CA PRO A 220 3.32 -4.20 -3.75
C PRO A 220 2.33 -5.27 -3.29
N ILE A 221 1.91 -5.20 -2.03
CA ILE A 221 0.90 -6.08 -1.44
C ILE A 221 -0.41 -5.34 -1.17
N MET A 222 -0.39 -4.02 -1.00
CA MET A 222 -1.61 -3.22 -0.81
C MET A 222 -1.41 -1.82 -1.39
N VAL A 223 -2.45 -1.31 -2.05
CA VAL A 223 -2.53 0.08 -2.54
C VAL A 223 -3.85 0.66 -2.01
N ALA A 224 -3.77 1.83 -1.39
CA ALA A 224 -4.92 2.53 -0.82
C ALA A 224 -4.94 4.00 -1.21
#